data_AF-A0A4Q8TFQ3-F1
#
_entry.id   AF-A0A4Q8TFQ3-F1
#
_cell.length_a   1.000
_cell.length_b   1.000
_cell.length_c   1.000
_cell.angle_alpha   90.00
_cell.angle_beta   90.00
_cell.angle_gamma   90.00
#
_symmetry.space_group_name_H-M   'P 1'
#
loop_
_entity.id
_entity.type
_entity.pdbx_description
1 polymer ?
#
loop_
_entity_poly.entity_id
_entity_poly.type
_entity_poly.pdbx_seq_one_letter_code
_entity_poly.pdbx_strand_id
1 'polypeptide(L)'
;MAYACLDCKTSFQRSFPGAPCDYPLHGQCVSCGGVTYNLGRHFKAPKKSDVAQWKKVAYLVHHGFYFQKIRLIKNSYFSVSYPSTLAEAKVFVKKYKKHALI
;
A
#
# COMPACT_ATOMS: atom_id res chain seq x y z
N MET A 1 2.52 -4.78 -11.00
CA MET A 1 2.20 -4.36 -9.63
C MET A 1 2.40 -2.86 -9.50
N ALA A 2 1.62 -2.20 -8.64
CA ALA A 2 1.77 -0.78 -8.40
C ALA A 2 2.92 -0.52 -7.42
N TYR A 3 3.87 0.32 -7.82
CA TYR A 3 4.97 0.82 -6.98
C TYR A 3 4.77 2.30 -6.74
N ALA A 4 4.59 2.70 -5.47
CA ALA A 4 4.28 4.07 -5.09
C ALA A 4 5.45 4.71 -4.34
N CYS A 5 5.85 5.91 -4.75
CA CYS A 5 6.76 6.76 -4.01
C CYS A 5 5.95 7.71 -3.12
N LEU A 6 6.17 7.65 -1.82
CA LEU A 6 5.46 8.47 -0.85
C LEU A 6 5.99 9.91 -0.81
N ASP A 7 7.26 10.12 -1.18
CA ASP A 7 7.91 11.43 -1.17
C ASP A 7 7.36 12.34 -2.28
N CYS A 8 7.43 11.87 -3.54
CA CYS A 8 6.97 12.64 -4.69
C CYS A 8 5.51 12.34 -5.10
N LYS A 9 4.80 11.47 -4.37
CA LYS A 9 3.37 11.18 -4.53
C LYS A 9 3.02 10.69 -5.95
N THR A 10 3.83 9.77 -6.46
CA THR A 10 3.66 9.14 -7.78
C THR A 10 3.57 7.63 -7.66
N SER A 11 2.88 7.00 -8.60
CA SER A 11 2.79 5.54 -8.70
C SER A 11 3.10 5.09 -10.12
N PHE A 12 3.82 3.98 -10.23
CA PHE A 12 4.20 3.36 -11.50
C PHE A 12 3.76 1.91 -11.53
N GLN A 13 3.30 1.43 -12.68
CA GLN A 13 3.13 -0.01 -12.88
C GLN A 13 4.47 -0.60 -13.25
N ARG A 14 4.91 -1.63 -12.51
CA ARG A 14 6.12 -2.39 -12.82
C ARG A 14 5.79 -3.86 -12.97
N SER A 15 6.45 -4.50 -13.93
CA SER A 15 6.48 -5.93 -14.13
C SER A 15 7.92 -6.41 -14.00
N PHE A 16 8.11 -7.56 -13.38
CA PHE A 16 9.38 -8.23 -13.24
C PHE A 16 9.23 -9.69 -13.74
N PRO A 17 10.32 -10.32 -14.21
CA PRO A 17 10.31 -11.76 -14.46
C PRO A 17 9.96 -12.55 -13.19
N GLY A 18 9.28 -13.68 -13.34
CA GLY A 18 8.88 -14.54 -12.22
C GLY A 18 7.46 -14.31 -11.72
N ALA A 19 7.10 -14.99 -10.63
CA ALA A 19 5.77 -14.90 -10.07
C ALA A 19 5.60 -13.57 -9.31
N PRO A 20 4.37 -13.02 -9.21
CA PRO A 20 4.16 -11.76 -8.50
C PRO A 20 4.55 -11.75 -7.02
N CYS A 21 4.68 -12.93 -6.39
CA CYS A 21 5.20 -13.08 -5.03
C CYS A 21 6.70 -12.80 -4.92
N ASP A 22 7.44 -12.92 -6.01
CA ASP A 22 8.90 -12.74 -6.08
C ASP A 22 9.26 -11.28 -6.40
N TYR A 23 8.26 -10.43 -6.61
CA TYR A 23 8.48 -9.04 -6.96
C TYR A 23 9.11 -8.29 -5.78
N PRO A 24 10.10 -7.42 -6.03
CA PRO A 24 10.73 -6.64 -4.96
C PRO A 24 9.69 -5.88 -4.12
N LEU A 25 9.88 -5.87 -2.80
CA LEU A 25 9.01 -5.08 -1.91
C LEU A 25 9.27 -3.59 -2.07
N HIS A 26 10.50 -3.23 -2.45
CA HIS A 26 10.96 -1.86 -2.62
C HIS A 26 11.72 -1.69 -3.93
N GLY A 27 11.85 -0.45 -4.38
CA GLY A 27 12.70 -0.09 -5.51
C GLY A 27 12.96 1.41 -5.56
N GLN A 28 13.74 1.86 -6.53
CA GLN A 28 14.04 3.28 -6.70
C GLN A 28 12.96 4.01 -7.52
N CYS A 29 12.57 5.20 -7.09
CA CYS A 29 11.63 6.07 -7.77
C CYS A 29 12.29 6.74 -8.99
N VAL A 30 11.72 6.54 -10.17
CA VAL A 30 12.24 7.14 -11.41
C VAL A 30 12.00 8.65 -11.50
N SER A 31 11.10 9.20 -10.68
CA SER A 31 10.76 10.62 -10.71
C SER A 31 11.59 11.48 -9.76
N CYS A 32 12.04 10.94 -8.63
CA CYS A 32 12.77 11.73 -7.62
C CYS A 32 13.96 10.99 -6.98
N GLY A 33 14.25 9.75 -7.38
CA GLY A 33 15.33 8.94 -6.79
C GLY A 33 15.02 8.33 -5.42
N GLY A 34 13.92 8.72 -4.75
CA GLY A 34 13.50 8.16 -3.45
C GLY A 34 13.03 6.71 -3.51
N VAL A 35 12.50 6.20 -2.39
CA VAL A 35 12.03 4.80 -2.31
C VAL A 35 10.61 4.68 -2.86
N THR A 36 10.36 3.59 -3.58
CA THR A 36 9.02 3.12 -3.97
C THR A 36 8.67 1.83 -3.22
N TYR A 37 7.41 1.69 -2.85
CA TYR A 37 6.87 0.53 -2.16
C TYR A 37 5.93 -0.23 -3.10
N ASN A 38 6.08 -1.56 -3.16
CA ASN A 38 5.15 -2.42 -3.88
C ASN A 38 3.83 -2.53 -3.10
N LEU A 39 2.78 -1.86 -3.59
CA LEU A 39 1.44 -1.84 -2.98
C LEU A 39 0.48 -2.83 -3.66
N GLY A 40 1.01 -3.73 -4.50
CA GLY A 40 0.25 -4.77 -5.15
C GLY A 40 -0.71 -4.26 -6.24
N ARG A 41 -1.59 -5.16 -6.71
CA ARG A 41 -2.50 -4.91 -7.84
C ARG A 41 -3.80 -4.20 -7.46
N HIS A 42 -4.15 -4.20 -6.18
CA HIS A 42 -5.40 -3.62 -5.69
C HIS A 42 -5.26 -2.17 -5.27
N PHE A 43 -4.02 -1.67 -5.17
CA PHE A 43 -3.75 -0.28 -4.87
C PHE A 43 -4.15 0.62 -6.05
N LYS A 44 -4.97 1.63 -5.73
CA LYS A 44 -5.32 2.72 -6.62
C LYS A 44 -4.67 3.99 -6.10
N ALA A 45 -3.71 4.52 -6.85
CA ALA A 45 -2.98 5.70 -6.45
C ALA A 45 -3.93 6.91 -6.35
N PRO A 46 -3.88 7.69 -5.26
CA PRO A 46 -4.57 8.97 -5.19
C PRO A 46 -4.01 9.94 -6.23
N LYS A 47 -4.78 11.01 -6.53
CA LYS A 47 -4.25 12.14 -7.31
C LYS A 47 -3.01 12.71 -6.59
N LYS A 48 -1.99 13.10 -7.34
CA LYS A 48 -0.72 13.64 -6.79
C LYS A 48 -0.95 14.86 -5.87
N SER A 49 -1.93 15.69 -6.19
CA SER A 49 -2.33 16.87 -5.41
C SER A 49 -3.10 16.54 -4.13
N ASP A 50 -3.61 15.31 -3.98
CA ASP A 50 -4.39 14.90 -2.80
C ASP A 50 -3.47 14.52 -1.63
N VAL A 51 -2.92 15.55 -0.98
CA VAL A 51 -1.98 15.39 0.14
C VAL A 51 -2.61 14.60 1.30
N ALA A 52 -3.92 14.73 1.53
CA ALA A 52 -4.60 14.04 2.62
C ALA A 52 -4.64 12.52 2.38
N GLN A 53 -4.97 12.09 1.16
CA GLN A 53 -4.94 10.67 0.80
C GLN A 53 -3.52 10.10 0.79
N TRP A 54 -2.52 10.86 0.31
CA TRP A 54 -1.13 10.41 0.37
C TRP A 54 -0.61 10.26 1.80
N LYS A 55 -1.00 11.14 2.73
CA LYS A 55 -0.70 10.98 4.16
C LYS A 55 -1.30 9.69 4.73
N LYS A 56 -2.52 9.33 4.33
CA LYS A 56 -3.16 8.05 4.71
C LYS A 56 -2.39 6.85 4.17
N VAL A 57 -2.01 6.87 2.88
CA VAL A 57 -1.22 5.82 2.25
C VAL A 57 0.11 5.64 2.98
N ALA A 58 0.84 6.75 3.23
CA ALA A 58 2.11 6.70 3.95
C ALA A 58 1.97 6.11 5.35
N TYR A 59 0.95 6.55 6.10
CA TYR A 59 0.66 6.03 7.43
C TYR A 59 0.41 4.51 7.41
N LEU A 60 -0.41 4.02 6.49
CA LEU A 60 -0.68 2.58 6.35
C LEU A 60 0.58 1.78 6.02
N VAL A 61 1.37 2.25 5.06
CA VAL A 61 2.62 1.59 4.62
C VAL A 61 3.63 1.53 5.76
N HIS A 62 3.82 2.62 6.50
CA HIS A 62 4.74 2.67 7.65
C HIS A 62 4.30 1.75 8.81
N HIS A 63 3.05 1.30 8.81
CA HIS A 63 2.50 0.35 9.76
C HIS A 63 2.28 -1.05 9.17
N GLY A 64 2.90 -1.38 8.04
CA GLY A 64 2.89 -2.73 7.46
C GLY A 64 1.65 -3.08 6.62
N PHE A 65 0.86 -2.10 6.22
CA PHE A 65 -0.32 -2.28 5.38
C PHE A 65 -0.05 -1.78 3.96
N TYR A 66 0.28 -2.73 3.08
CA TYR A 66 0.63 -2.52 1.67
C TYR A 66 -0.56 -2.79 0.75
N PHE A 67 -1.79 -2.58 1.23
CA PHE A 67 -3.04 -2.87 0.50
C PHE A 67 -3.22 -4.36 0.15
N GLN A 68 -2.61 -5.25 0.95
CA GLN A 68 -2.88 -6.68 0.92
C GLN A 68 -4.31 -6.99 1.39
N LYS A 69 -4.90 -8.08 0.88
CA LYS A 69 -6.21 -8.54 1.36
C LYS A 69 -6.09 -9.03 2.80
N ILE A 70 -6.90 -8.47 3.69
CA ILE A 70 -7.05 -8.94 5.07
C ILE A 70 -8.32 -9.80 5.12
N ARG A 71 -8.16 -11.10 5.42
CA ARG A 71 -9.26 -12.06 5.57
C ARG A 71 -9.33 -12.50 7.03
N LEU A 72 -10.46 -12.22 7.68
CA LEU A 72 -10.68 -12.61 9.08
C LEU A 72 -11.14 -14.07 9.20
N ILE A 73 -11.76 -14.59 8.14
CA ILE A 73 -12.24 -15.97 8.05
C ILE A 73 -11.44 -16.65 6.94
N LYS A 74 -10.82 -17.80 7.26
CA LYS A 74 -10.06 -18.60 6.30
C LYS A 74 -10.98 -19.03 5.15
N ASN A 75 -10.48 -18.97 3.92
CA ASN A 75 -11.22 -19.29 2.69
C ASN A 75 -12.48 -18.46 2.40
N SER A 76 -12.67 -17.33 3.09
CA SER A 76 -13.77 -16.41 2.78
C SER A 76 -13.46 -15.51 1.57
N TYR A 77 -14.50 -15.22 0.80
CA TYR A 77 -14.45 -14.21 -0.26
C TYR A 77 -14.43 -12.78 0.31
N PHE A 78 -14.88 -12.59 1.55
CA PHE A 78 -14.90 -11.29 2.20
C PHE A 78 -13.50 -10.88 2.67
N SER A 79 -13.12 -9.64 2.34
CA SER A 79 -11.91 -9.00 2.84
C SER A 79 -12.27 -7.67 3.48
N VAL A 80 -11.50 -7.29 4.50
CA VAL A 80 -11.66 -5.99 5.16
C VAL A 80 -11.32 -4.89 4.18
N SER A 81 -12.22 -3.91 4.07
CA SER A 81 -11.99 -2.68 3.30
C SER A 81 -10.96 -1.79 3.98
N TYR A 82 -10.08 -1.21 3.18
CA TYR A 82 -9.12 -0.21 3.67
C TYR A 82 -9.84 1.11 4.01
N PRO A 83 -9.30 1.89 4.96
CA PRO A 83 -9.90 3.13 5.42
C PRO A 83 -9.92 4.21 4.33
N SER A 84 -10.90 5.09 4.38
CA SER A 84 -11.07 6.20 3.45
C SER A 84 -10.30 7.45 3.89
N THR A 85 -10.15 7.64 5.20
CA THR A 85 -9.50 8.82 5.80
C THR A 85 -8.27 8.47 6.64
N LEU A 86 -7.43 9.47 6.92
CA LEU A 86 -6.27 9.30 7.82
C LEU A 86 -6.71 8.98 9.26
N ALA A 87 -7.82 9.56 9.72
CA ALA A 87 -8.35 9.28 11.06
C ALA A 87 -8.77 7.82 11.20
N GLU A 88 -9.52 7.29 10.21
CA GLU A 88 -9.86 5.87 10.15
C GLU A 88 -8.62 4.99 10.05
N ALA A 89 -7.58 5.42 9.33
CA ALA A 89 -6.34 4.64 9.22
C ALA A 89 -5.65 4.44 10.57
N LYS A 90 -5.65 5.43 11.45
CA LYS A 90 -5.13 5.30 12.82
C LYS A 90 -5.90 4.25 13.63
N VAL A 91 -7.21 4.18 13.47
CA VAL A 91 -8.05 3.16 14.12
C VAL A 91 -7.83 1.78 13.48
N PHE A 92 -7.76 1.73 12.15
CA PHE A 92 -7.56 0.52 11.37
C PHE A 92 -6.25 -0.19 11.73
N VAL A 93 -5.14 0.56 11.80
CA VAL A 93 -3.82 0.01 12.16
C VAL A 93 -3.85 -0.66 13.54
N LYS A 94 -4.50 -0.03 14.52
CA LYS A 94 -4.66 -0.61 15.86
C LYS A 94 -5.51 -1.88 15.82
N LYS A 95 -6.65 -1.83 15.13
CA LYS A 95 -7.61 -2.94 15.05
C LYS A 95 -7.03 -4.17 14.35
N TYR A 96 -6.30 -3.97 13.25
CA TYR A 96 -5.81 -5.06 12.40
C TYR A 96 -4.30 -5.31 12.54
N LYS A 97 -3.65 -4.84 13.61
CA LYS A 97 -2.20 -4.95 13.84
C LYS A 97 -1.63 -6.35 13.57
N LYS A 98 -2.35 -7.42 13.92
CA LYS A 98 -1.95 -8.82 13.67
C LYS A 98 -1.83 -9.22 12.19
N HIS A 99 -2.33 -8.39 11.28
CA HIS A 99 -2.31 -8.60 9.83
C HIS A 99 -1.34 -7.67 9.10
N ALA A 100 -0.59 -6.84 9.84
CA ALA A 100 0.52 -6.08 9.30
C ALA A 100 1.62 -7.03 8.81
N LEU A 101 2.34 -6.63 7.77
CA LEU A 101 3.44 -7.42 7.19
C LEU A 101 4.81 -7.09 7.78
N ILE A 102 4.86 -6.22 8.80
CA ILE A 102 6.07 -5.83 9.54
C ILE A 102 5.83 -5.87 11.04
#